data_AF-A0A8B6G467-F1
#
_entry.id   AF-A0A8B6G467-F1
#
_cell.length_a   1.000
_cell.length_b   1.000
_cell.length_c   1.000
_cell.angle_alpha   90.00
_cell.angle_beta   90.00
_cell.angle_gamma   90.00
#
_symmetry.space_group_name_H-M   'P 1'
#
loop_
_entity.id
_entity.type
_entity.pdbx_description
1 polymer ?
#
loop_
_entity_poly.entity_id
_entity_poly.type
_entity_poly.pdbx_seq_one_letter_code
_entity_poly.pdbx_strand_id
1 'polypeptide(L)'
;MRTSENIEHYVVLDKVYQYDPNYNLEKFVTTKREEQYSALKRSCQKLVENTLYAQVEFMRSSEIIRYVSVYDSDNPGVKFICTIKKNYSAEVFVHGKRLSDQHDLWNTLPGKFVTIQQVESLLNVLLHYDVCIGNPDEELQNLCSGKLAYVEADYGAYRGDCAYQSTIRTVSCMLLTDRWKPRCKNCITYRKTVQKQAARRKLKTPTPSKNWLTSRKGNSRLTDSEKVEKIKQLKKYNSNLVSQVAALKKKVEKSIRSDGVSLSENNSKDMV
;
A
#
# COMPACT_ATOMS: atom_id res chain seq x y z
N MET A 1 5.87 -39.59 5.03
CA MET A 1 7.12 -40.20 5.54
C MET A 1 7.75 -39.25 6.54
N ARG A 2 7.48 -39.46 7.83
CA ARG A 2 8.11 -38.77 8.95
C ARG A 2 8.62 -39.90 9.84
N THR A 3 9.92 -40.15 9.93
CA THR A 3 10.53 -41.01 10.96
C THR A 3 12.01 -41.25 10.64
N SER A 4 12.90 -40.58 11.37
CA SER A 4 14.23 -41.12 11.74
C SER A 4 14.90 -40.22 12.79
N GLU A 5 14.95 -38.90 12.57
CA GLU A 5 15.69 -37.97 13.45
C GLU A 5 15.04 -37.74 14.83
N ASN A 6 13.72 -37.92 14.95
CA ASN A 6 13.05 -37.80 16.24
C ASN A 6 13.26 -39.03 17.14
N ILE A 7 13.63 -40.20 16.62
CA ILE A 7 13.69 -41.43 17.44
C ILE A 7 15.01 -41.49 18.23
N GLU A 8 16.13 -41.10 17.62
CA GLU A 8 17.43 -41.07 18.32
C GLU A 8 17.45 -40.10 19.49
N HIS A 9 16.73 -38.98 19.36
CA HIS A 9 16.67 -37.98 20.42
C HIS A 9 15.89 -38.47 21.66
N TYR A 10 14.90 -39.36 21.51
CA TYR A 10 14.17 -39.95 22.64
C TYR A 10 14.93 -41.12 23.28
N VAL A 11 15.63 -41.94 22.48
CA VAL A 11 16.41 -43.09 22.99
C VAL A 11 17.60 -42.65 23.86
N VAL A 12 18.19 -41.48 23.59
CA VAL A 12 19.25 -40.90 24.44
C VAL A 12 18.68 -40.34 25.75
N LEU A 13 17.44 -39.82 25.75
CA LEU A 13 16.82 -39.20 26.94
C LEU A 13 16.39 -40.25 27.99
N ASP A 14 15.91 -41.42 27.57
CA ASP A 14 15.53 -42.51 28.49
C ASP A 14 16.73 -43.12 29.24
N LYS A 15 17.91 -43.15 28.61
CA LYS A 15 19.12 -43.68 29.26
C LYS A 15 19.72 -42.73 30.30
N VAL A 16 19.52 -41.42 30.15
CA VAL A 16 20.09 -40.42 31.08
C VAL A 16 19.25 -40.31 32.36
N TYR A 17 17.92 -40.46 32.26
CA TYR A 17 17.03 -40.46 33.43
C TYR A 17 17.27 -41.63 34.40
N GLN A 18 17.84 -42.74 33.91
CA GLN A 18 18.18 -43.89 34.76
C GLN A 18 19.41 -43.66 35.65
N TYR A 19 20.20 -42.59 35.43
CA TYR A 19 21.51 -42.43 36.09
C TYR A 19 21.62 -41.26 37.08
N ASP A 20 20.72 -40.28 37.09
CA ASP A 20 20.70 -39.22 38.10
C ASP A 20 19.29 -38.62 38.28
N PRO A 21 18.60 -38.86 39.42
CA PRO A 21 17.29 -38.29 39.70
C PRO A 21 17.30 -36.76 39.90
N ASN A 22 18.48 -36.12 40.03
CA ASN A 22 18.65 -34.67 40.04
C ASN A 22 18.97 -34.08 38.66
N TYR A 23 18.95 -34.90 37.60
CA TYR A 23 19.20 -34.43 36.24
C TYR A 23 18.09 -33.50 35.76
N ASN A 24 18.38 -32.19 35.73
CA ASN A 24 17.46 -31.20 35.23
C ASN A 24 17.44 -31.22 33.69
N LEU A 25 16.51 -32.01 33.15
CA LEU A 25 16.28 -32.18 31.71
C LEU A 25 16.06 -30.83 30.99
N GLU A 26 15.32 -29.92 31.62
CA GLU A 26 15.05 -28.60 31.04
C GLU A 26 16.32 -27.77 30.87
N LYS A 27 17.21 -27.82 31.86
CA LYS A 27 18.52 -27.16 31.80
C LYS A 27 19.36 -27.73 30.66
N PHE A 28 19.44 -29.06 30.54
CA PHE A 28 20.20 -29.70 29.45
C PHE A 28 19.65 -29.37 28.05
N VAL A 29 18.33 -29.47 27.86
CA VAL A 29 17.67 -29.14 26.59
C VAL A 29 17.90 -27.67 26.22
N THR A 30 17.89 -26.78 27.22
CA THR A 30 18.16 -25.35 27.01
C THR A 30 19.61 -25.12 26.58
N THR A 31 20.59 -25.70 27.29
CA THR A 31 22.01 -25.59 26.95
C THR A 31 22.30 -26.12 25.54
N LYS A 32 21.79 -27.30 25.19
CA LYS A 32 21.97 -27.88 23.85
C LYS A 32 21.38 -26.99 22.74
N ARG A 33 20.23 -26.35 22.98
CA ARG A 33 19.63 -25.40 22.03
C ARG A 33 20.47 -24.13 21.87
N GLU A 34 21.05 -23.62 22.95
CA GLU A 34 21.94 -22.46 22.91
C GLU A 34 23.24 -22.74 22.14
N GLU A 35 23.82 -23.93 22.33
CA GLU A 35 24.98 -24.39 21.56
C GLU A 35 24.68 -24.49 20.06
N GLN A 36 23.55 -25.10 19.71
CA GLN A 36 23.09 -25.21 18.32
C GLN A 36 22.88 -23.82 17.68
N TYR A 37 22.21 -22.90 18.38
CA TYR A 37 22.00 -21.55 17.90
C TYR A 37 23.32 -20.79 17.73
N SER A 38 24.25 -20.98 18.66
CA SER A 38 25.59 -20.38 18.59
C SER A 38 26.43 -20.94 17.43
N ALA A 39 26.27 -22.23 17.10
CA ALA A 39 26.88 -22.84 15.93
C ALA A 39 26.28 -22.30 14.61
N LEU A 40 24.95 -22.17 14.54
CA LEU A 40 24.28 -21.56 13.39
C LEU A 40 24.75 -20.11 13.20
N LYS A 41 24.79 -19.32 14.27
CA LYS A 41 25.23 -17.92 14.23
C LYS A 41 26.65 -17.76 13.69
N ARG A 42 27.59 -18.60 14.12
CA ARG A 42 28.97 -18.62 13.59
C ARG A 42 29.00 -18.92 12.09
N SER A 43 28.14 -19.82 11.63
CA SER A 43 28.03 -20.16 10.20
C SER A 43 27.43 -19.00 9.41
N CYS A 44 26.35 -18.40 9.93
CA CYS A 44 25.67 -17.23 9.38
C CYS A 44 26.57 -15.99 9.24
N GLN A 45 27.54 -15.81 10.15
CA GLN A 45 28.52 -14.74 10.06
C GLN A 45 29.42 -14.89 8.82
N LYS A 46 29.88 -16.12 8.55
CA LYS A 46 30.72 -16.43 7.38
C LYS A 46 29.97 -16.29 6.06
N LEU A 47 28.63 -16.40 6.08
CA LEU A 47 27.81 -16.35 4.88
C LEU A 47 27.96 -15.03 4.11
N VAL A 48 28.11 -13.92 4.84
CA VAL A 48 28.13 -12.57 4.26
C VAL A 48 29.53 -12.14 3.81
N GLU A 49 30.53 -12.94 4.14
CA GLU A 49 31.88 -12.80 3.58
C GLU A 49 31.91 -13.25 2.09
N ASN A 50 30.83 -13.87 1.61
CA ASN A 50 30.64 -14.22 0.21
C ASN A 50 30.06 -13.05 -0.60
N THR A 51 30.67 -12.74 -1.74
CA THR A 51 30.32 -11.61 -2.63
C THR A 51 28.87 -11.58 -3.11
N LEU A 52 28.17 -12.73 -3.08
CA LEU A 52 26.76 -12.84 -3.46
C LEU A 52 25.83 -11.98 -2.58
N TYR A 53 26.29 -11.60 -1.39
CA TYR A 53 25.53 -10.83 -0.40
C TYR A 53 26.13 -9.44 -0.14
N ALA A 54 26.84 -8.85 -1.11
CA ALA A 54 27.52 -7.55 -0.93
C ALA A 54 26.61 -6.40 -0.42
N GLN A 55 25.29 -6.48 -0.67
CA GLN A 55 24.29 -5.50 -0.21
C GLN A 55 23.70 -5.82 1.18
N VAL A 56 24.22 -6.85 1.86
CA VAL A 56 23.76 -7.33 3.15
C VAL A 56 24.96 -7.32 4.10
N GLU A 57 24.75 -6.87 5.33
CA GLU A 57 25.76 -6.89 6.39
C GLU A 57 25.27 -7.71 7.57
N PHE A 58 26.16 -8.53 8.15
CA PHE A 58 25.88 -9.22 9.40
C PHE A 58 26.18 -8.31 10.59
N MET A 59 25.15 -7.95 11.36
CA MET A 59 25.36 -7.21 12.61
C MET A 59 25.84 -8.15 13.70
N ARG A 60 27.06 -7.89 14.20
CA ARG A 60 27.65 -8.60 15.34
C ARG A 60 26.94 -8.22 16.65
N SER A 61 25.73 -8.72 16.85
CA SER A 61 25.00 -8.68 18.13
C SER A 61 25.28 -9.94 18.94
N SER A 62 25.28 -9.89 20.27
CA SER A 62 25.51 -11.05 21.15
C SER A 62 24.35 -12.06 21.12
N GLU A 63 23.10 -11.61 20.97
CA GLU A 63 21.94 -12.45 21.27
C GLU A 63 21.20 -12.99 20.06
N ILE A 64 21.29 -12.32 18.91
CA ILE A 64 20.52 -12.64 17.71
C ILE A 64 21.37 -12.62 16.44
N ILE A 65 20.95 -13.40 15.45
CA ILE A 65 21.43 -13.31 14.07
C ILE A 65 20.65 -12.18 13.41
N ARG A 66 21.38 -11.16 12.92
CA ARG A 66 20.77 -10.00 12.27
C ARG A 66 21.53 -9.65 11.00
N TYR A 67 20.77 -9.48 9.93
CA TYR A 67 21.21 -9.02 8.63
C TYR A 67 20.59 -7.66 8.34
N VAL A 68 21.39 -6.72 7.85
CA VAL A 68 20.93 -5.40 7.39
C VAL A 68 21.23 -5.31 5.91
N SER A 69 20.21 -5.03 5.11
CA SER A 69 20.41 -4.71 3.70
C SER A 69 20.32 -3.22 3.47
N VAL A 70 21.23 -2.69 2.66
CA VAL A 70 21.26 -1.29 2.23
C VAL A 70 20.84 -1.17 0.76
N TYR A 71 20.38 0.01 0.33
CA TYR A 71 19.95 0.24 -1.05
C TYR A 71 21.09 0.19 -2.05
N ASP A 72 22.19 0.89 -1.76
CA ASP A 72 23.37 1.00 -2.62
C ASP A 72 24.61 1.38 -1.79
N SER A 73 25.82 1.10 -2.30
CA SER A 73 27.08 1.54 -1.68
C SER A 73 27.20 3.05 -1.63
N ASP A 74 26.67 3.74 -2.65
CA ASP A 74 26.78 5.19 -2.78
C ASP A 74 25.70 5.94 -1.97
N ASN A 75 24.64 5.23 -1.57
CA ASN A 75 23.52 5.78 -0.80
C ASN A 75 23.15 4.80 0.34
N PRO A 76 23.73 4.99 1.56
CA PRO A 76 23.70 3.99 2.64
C PRO A 76 22.35 3.92 3.39
N GLY A 77 21.22 4.09 2.70
CA GLY A 77 19.89 3.92 3.28
C GLY A 77 19.61 2.46 3.61
N VAL A 78 19.05 2.19 4.78
CA VAL A 78 18.65 0.83 5.17
C VAL A 78 17.38 0.41 4.41
N LYS A 79 17.50 -0.64 3.60
CA LYS A 79 16.41 -1.23 2.84
C LYS A 79 15.54 -2.13 3.72
N PHE A 80 16.15 -3.10 4.40
CA PHE A 80 15.47 -3.97 5.35
C PHE A 80 16.43 -4.52 6.41
N ILE A 81 15.85 -4.98 7.52
CA ILE A 81 16.56 -5.70 8.58
C ILE A 81 15.88 -7.06 8.74
N CYS A 82 16.65 -8.13 8.57
CA CYS A 82 16.19 -9.49 8.83
C CYS A 82 16.82 -9.99 10.13
N THR A 83 16.00 -10.44 11.08
CA THR A 83 16.44 -10.97 12.36
C THR A 83 15.96 -12.40 12.53
N ILE A 84 16.85 -13.31 12.94
CA ILE A 84 16.49 -14.68 13.32
C ILE A 84 16.67 -14.81 14.83
N LYS A 85 15.57 -15.06 15.52
CA LYS A 85 15.51 -15.18 16.99
C LYS A 85 16.06 -16.52 17.47
N LYS A 86 16.33 -16.65 18.77
CA LYS A 86 16.79 -17.91 19.42
C LYS A 86 15.82 -19.09 19.26
N ASN A 87 14.53 -18.81 19.06
CA ASN A 87 13.52 -19.83 18.73
C ASN A 87 13.50 -20.23 17.23
N TYR A 88 14.46 -19.73 16.45
CA TYR A 88 14.61 -19.91 15.01
C TYR A 88 13.52 -19.28 14.15
N SER A 89 12.67 -18.41 14.69
CA SER A 89 11.72 -17.64 13.89
C SER A 89 12.40 -16.42 13.27
N ALA A 90 12.06 -16.08 12.03
CA ALA A 90 12.55 -14.87 11.38
C ALA A 90 11.56 -13.71 11.52
N GLU A 91 12.08 -12.50 11.56
CA GLU A 91 11.33 -11.25 11.44
C GLU A 91 12.04 -10.33 10.47
N VAL A 92 11.27 -9.69 9.60
CA VAL A 92 11.77 -8.72 8.64
C VAL A 92 11.18 -7.36 8.99
N PHE A 93 12.03 -6.35 9.05
CA PHE A 93 11.64 -4.97 9.29
C PHE A 93 12.03 -4.12 8.08
N VAL A 94 11.10 -3.30 7.63
CA VAL A 94 11.32 -2.32 6.55
C VAL A 94 10.98 -0.96 7.12
N HIS A 95 11.93 -0.03 7.09
CA HIS A 95 11.74 1.33 7.59
C HIS A 95 11.16 1.38 9.02
N GLY A 96 11.69 0.52 9.90
CA GLY A 96 11.25 0.41 11.29
C GLY A 96 9.94 -0.36 11.52
N LYS A 97 9.25 -0.81 10.45
CA LYS A 97 7.99 -1.56 10.55
C LYS A 97 8.19 -3.05 10.31
N ARG A 98 7.66 -3.87 11.21
CA ARG A 98 7.63 -5.34 11.06
C ARG A 98 6.76 -5.72 9.87
N LEU A 99 7.30 -6.56 8.99
CA LEU A 99 6.57 -7.17 7.89
C LEU A 99 5.48 -8.09 8.44
N SER A 100 4.29 -8.06 7.84
CA SER A 100 3.18 -8.92 8.26
C SER A 100 3.52 -10.40 8.10
N ASP A 101 3.05 -11.23 9.03
CA ASP A 101 3.15 -12.70 8.94
C ASP A 101 2.31 -13.27 7.78
N GLN A 102 1.36 -12.48 7.25
CA GLN A 102 0.54 -12.83 6.08
C GLN A 102 1.19 -12.41 4.74
N HIS A 103 2.41 -11.88 4.75
CA HIS A 103 3.08 -11.44 3.53
C HIS A 103 3.47 -12.64 2.65
N ASP A 104 3.30 -12.51 1.32
CA ASP A 104 3.53 -13.59 0.36
C ASP A 104 4.94 -14.19 0.40
N LEU A 105 5.92 -13.39 0.85
CA LEU A 105 7.30 -13.82 1.16
C LEU A 105 7.35 -15.13 1.96
N TRP A 106 6.46 -15.29 2.93
CA TRP A 106 6.50 -16.42 3.87
C TRP A 106 5.94 -17.71 3.27
N ASN A 107 5.16 -17.62 2.18
CA ASN A 107 4.50 -18.78 1.58
C ASN A 107 5.49 -19.82 1.03
N THR A 108 6.69 -19.38 0.66
CA THR A 108 7.74 -20.24 0.08
C THR A 108 8.85 -20.61 1.07
N LEU A 109 8.77 -20.13 2.32
CA LEU A 109 9.83 -20.25 3.31
C LEU A 109 9.42 -21.17 4.46
N PRO A 110 10.37 -21.86 5.11
CA PRO A 110 10.08 -22.64 6.29
C PRO A 110 9.70 -21.73 7.47
N GLY A 111 8.84 -22.21 8.37
CA GLY A 111 8.47 -21.46 9.58
C GLY A 111 9.60 -21.31 10.62
N LYS A 112 10.68 -22.11 10.48
CA LYS A 112 11.87 -22.06 11.33
C LYS A 112 13.15 -22.21 10.50
N PHE A 113 14.18 -21.48 10.91
CA PHE A 113 15.49 -21.39 10.23
C PHE A 113 16.58 -21.98 11.13
N VAL A 114 16.67 -23.31 11.16
CA VAL A 114 17.59 -24.07 12.03
C VAL A 114 18.93 -24.39 11.37
N THR A 115 19.00 -24.31 10.03
CA THR A 115 20.21 -24.59 9.23
C THR A 115 20.63 -23.38 8.42
N ILE A 116 21.91 -23.33 8.04
CA ILE A 116 22.44 -22.23 7.20
C ILE A 116 21.78 -22.18 5.83
N GLN A 117 21.45 -23.32 5.22
CA GLN A 117 20.81 -23.38 3.90
C GLN A 117 19.40 -22.74 3.92
N GLN A 118 18.69 -22.86 5.05
CA GLN A 118 17.40 -22.19 5.23
C GLN A 118 17.57 -20.68 5.35
N VAL A 119 18.62 -20.23 6.05
CA VAL A 119 18.96 -18.80 6.17
C VAL A 119 19.38 -18.22 4.81
N GLU A 120 20.20 -18.94 4.06
CA GLU A 120 20.58 -18.60 2.69
C GLU A 120 19.35 -18.45 1.78
N SER A 121 18.43 -19.41 1.84
CA SER A 121 17.17 -19.36 1.08
C SER A 121 16.34 -18.12 1.45
N LEU A 122 16.21 -17.81 2.75
CA LEU A 122 15.54 -16.60 3.21
C LEU A 122 16.18 -15.33 2.65
N LEU A 123 17.50 -15.20 2.74
CA LEU A 123 18.22 -14.03 2.21
C LEU A 123 18.08 -13.94 0.69
N ASN A 124 18.20 -15.05 -0.03
CA ASN A 124 18.03 -15.09 -1.47
C ASN A 124 16.63 -14.62 -1.87
N VAL A 125 15.58 -15.11 -1.22
CA VAL A 125 14.21 -14.65 -1.50
C VAL A 125 14.07 -13.16 -1.18
N LEU A 126 14.56 -12.68 -0.03
CA LEU A 126 14.49 -11.26 0.34
C LEU A 126 15.17 -10.34 -0.68
N LEU A 127 16.29 -10.76 -1.27
CA LEU A 127 16.99 -9.98 -2.30
C LEU A 127 16.15 -9.82 -3.58
N HIS A 128 15.20 -10.70 -3.88
CA HIS A 128 14.28 -10.56 -5.02
C HIS A 128 13.15 -9.55 -4.77
N TYR A 129 13.00 -9.07 -3.54
CA TYR A 129 12.04 -8.03 -3.19
C TYR A 129 12.71 -6.66 -3.15
N ASP A 130 11.91 -5.64 -3.46
CA ASP A 130 12.22 -4.25 -3.23
C ASP A 130 11.19 -3.61 -2.31
N VAL A 131 11.61 -2.54 -1.65
CA VAL A 131 10.71 -1.71 -0.87
C VAL A 131 9.74 -1.01 -1.81
N CYS A 132 8.46 -1.11 -1.49
CA CYS A 132 7.40 -0.35 -2.15
C CYS A 132 7.76 1.14 -2.03
N ILE A 133 7.69 1.92 -3.10
CA ILE A 133 8.02 3.36 -3.02
C ILE A 133 6.88 4.22 -2.46
N GLY A 134 5.72 3.62 -2.17
CA GLY A 134 4.53 4.35 -1.75
C GLY A 134 4.06 5.34 -2.82
N ASN A 135 3.81 6.59 -2.42
CA ASN A 135 3.47 7.72 -3.28
C ASN A 135 4.32 8.93 -2.87
N PRO A 136 5.51 9.09 -3.48
CA PRO A 136 6.46 10.14 -3.10
C PRO A 136 6.09 11.54 -3.63
N ASP A 137 5.08 11.66 -4.49
CA ASP A 137 4.72 12.92 -5.15
C ASP A 137 4.33 13.99 -4.13
N GLU A 138 5.15 15.03 -4.04
CA GLU A 138 4.99 16.15 -3.12
C GLU A 138 3.62 16.81 -3.28
N GLU A 139 3.13 16.97 -4.52
CA GLU A 139 1.81 17.58 -4.80
C GLU A 139 0.64 16.79 -4.19
N LEU A 140 0.84 15.50 -3.87
CA LEU A 140 -0.18 14.63 -3.30
C LEU A 140 -0.09 14.54 -1.77
N GLN A 141 1.01 14.96 -1.15
CA GLN A 141 1.23 14.83 0.31
C GLN A 141 0.14 15.53 1.13
N ASN A 142 -0.28 16.71 0.70
CA ASN A 142 -1.36 17.51 1.32
C ASN A 142 -2.77 16.89 1.18
N LEU A 143 -2.89 15.76 0.47
CA LEU A 143 -4.13 15.02 0.28
C LEU A 143 -4.14 13.72 1.09
N CYS A 144 -3.11 13.46 1.89
CA CYS A 144 -3.06 12.30 2.75
C CYS A 144 -4.19 12.31 3.78
N SER A 145 -4.98 11.24 3.82
CA SER A 145 -5.97 11.02 4.88
C SER A 145 -5.38 10.07 5.93
N GLY A 146 -5.12 10.58 7.14
CA GLY A 146 -4.53 9.83 8.25
C GLY A 146 -5.23 8.52 8.63
N LYS A 147 -6.48 8.31 8.20
CA LYS A 147 -7.23 7.07 8.42
C LYS A 147 -6.83 5.93 7.49
N LEU A 148 -6.47 6.24 6.25
CA LEU A 148 -6.21 5.24 5.19
C LEU A 148 -4.75 5.20 4.75
N ALA A 149 -4.01 6.26 5.04
CA ALA A 149 -2.62 6.40 4.71
C ALA A 149 -1.90 7.31 5.71
N TYR A 150 -0.58 7.24 5.73
CA TYR A 150 0.27 8.06 6.55
C TYR A 150 1.47 8.54 5.72
N VAL A 151 2.04 9.67 6.11
CA VAL A 151 3.29 10.17 5.54
C VAL A 151 4.43 9.49 6.30
N GLU A 152 5.28 8.79 5.55
CA GLU A 152 6.52 8.22 6.07
C GLU A 152 7.66 9.16 5.67
N ALA A 153 8.40 9.66 6.65
CA ALA A 153 9.68 10.32 6.41
C ALA A 153 10.73 9.23 6.17
N ASP A 154 11.55 9.40 5.13
CA ASP A 154 12.51 8.38 4.73
C ASP A 154 13.83 9.05 4.32
N TYR A 155 14.85 8.94 5.16
CA TYR A 155 16.12 9.66 5.02
C TYR A 155 17.06 8.92 4.05
N GLY A 156 16.75 9.01 2.75
CA GLY A 156 17.62 8.50 1.69
C GLY A 156 17.17 7.19 1.06
N ALA A 157 15.86 6.92 1.03
CA ALA A 157 15.34 5.81 0.24
C ALA A 157 15.39 6.11 -1.26
N TYR A 158 15.75 5.08 -2.02
CA TYR A 158 15.96 5.16 -3.45
C TYR A 158 15.38 3.92 -4.13
N ARG A 159 14.83 4.07 -5.33
CA ARG A 159 14.49 2.93 -6.19
C ARG A 159 14.59 3.31 -7.66
N GLY A 160 15.43 2.61 -8.43
CA GLY A 160 15.76 3.03 -9.79
C GLY A 160 16.35 4.43 -9.71
N ASP A 161 15.87 5.40 -10.47
CA ASP A 161 16.33 6.80 -10.41
C ASP A 161 15.49 7.69 -9.46
N CYS A 162 14.61 7.09 -8.66
CA CYS A 162 13.67 7.82 -7.81
C CYS A 162 14.16 7.89 -6.36
N ALA A 163 14.88 8.97 -6.04
CA ALA A 163 15.09 9.42 -4.66
C ALA A 163 13.79 10.01 -4.13
N TYR A 164 13.48 9.71 -2.87
CA TYR A 164 12.43 10.43 -2.16
C TYR A 164 12.80 10.60 -0.67
N GLN A 165 12.48 11.77 -0.12
CA GLN A 165 12.69 12.09 1.30
C GLN A 165 11.46 11.76 2.16
N SER A 166 10.31 11.62 1.52
CA SER A 166 9.07 11.20 2.16
C SER A 166 8.14 10.57 1.16
N THR A 167 7.22 9.74 1.65
CA THR A 167 6.25 9.07 0.80
C THR A 167 4.94 8.80 1.54
N ILE A 168 3.82 8.88 0.83
CA ILE A 168 2.53 8.48 1.39
C ILE A 168 2.34 6.98 1.21
N ARG A 169 2.24 6.26 2.32
CA ARG A 169 1.93 4.82 2.33
C ARG A 169 0.53 4.59 2.87
N THR A 170 -0.16 3.63 2.26
CA THR A 170 -1.42 3.13 2.82
C THR A 170 -1.15 2.40 4.12
N VAL A 171 -2.09 2.42 5.07
CA VAL A 171 -2.00 1.60 6.30
C VAL A 171 -1.89 0.10 5.99
N SER A 172 -2.45 -0.34 4.86
CA SER A 172 -2.35 -1.71 4.35
C SER A 172 -1.20 -1.91 3.35
N CYS A 173 -0.14 -1.09 3.40
CA CYS A 173 1.01 -1.27 2.51
C CYS A 173 1.67 -2.62 2.76
N MET A 174 2.07 -3.34 1.70
CA MET A 174 2.80 -4.61 1.85
C MET A 174 4.27 -4.41 2.27
N LEU A 175 4.76 -3.16 2.26
CA LEU A 175 6.16 -2.75 2.49
C LEU A 175 7.16 -3.31 1.48
N LEU A 176 7.20 -4.62 1.28
CA LEU A 176 7.96 -5.28 0.22
C LEU A 176 7.07 -5.58 -0.99
N THR A 177 7.69 -5.57 -2.15
CA THR A 177 7.08 -5.81 -3.46
C THR A 177 8.07 -6.54 -4.35
N ASP A 178 7.58 -7.27 -5.35
CA ASP A 178 8.46 -7.82 -6.39
C ASP A 178 9.37 -6.71 -6.95
N ARG A 179 10.65 -7.03 -7.21
CA ARG A 179 11.63 -6.08 -7.77
C ARG A 179 11.12 -5.32 -9.01
N TRP A 180 10.28 -5.97 -9.82
CA TRP A 180 9.69 -5.41 -11.04
C TRP A 180 8.51 -4.46 -10.79
N LYS A 181 7.92 -4.44 -9.59
CA LYS A 181 6.73 -3.63 -9.26
C LYS A 181 7.12 -2.52 -8.30
N PRO A 182 7.16 -1.24 -8.73
CA PRO A 182 7.55 -0.11 -7.87
C PRO A 182 6.66 0.06 -6.63
N ARG A 183 5.39 -0.35 -6.74
CA ARG A 183 4.36 -0.13 -5.71
C ARG A 183 3.52 -1.38 -5.52
N CYS A 184 3.10 -1.61 -4.28
CA CYS A 184 2.10 -2.65 -4.00
C CYS A 184 0.72 -2.23 -4.51
N LYS A 185 -0.18 -3.21 -4.69
CA LYS A 185 -1.56 -2.99 -5.16
C LYS A 185 -2.32 -1.94 -4.35
N ASN A 186 -2.11 -1.91 -3.04
CA ASN A 186 -2.78 -0.97 -2.12
C ASN A 186 -2.30 0.47 -2.36
N CYS A 187 -0.99 0.69 -2.45
CA CYS A 187 -0.44 2.00 -2.78
C CYS A 187 -0.81 2.47 -4.19
N ILE A 188 -0.87 1.57 -5.19
CA ILE A 188 -1.33 1.88 -6.56
C ILE A 188 -2.79 2.36 -6.54
N THR A 189 -3.65 1.65 -5.83
CA THR A 189 -5.08 1.98 -5.75
C THR A 189 -5.29 3.31 -5.04
N TYR A 190 -4.61 3.52 -3.92
CA TYR A 190 -4.66 4.76 -3.17
C TYR A 190 -4.15 5.95 -3.99
N ARG A 191 -3.06 5.78 -4.75
CA ARG A 191 -2.54 6.79 -5.69
C ARG A 191 -3.63 7.32 -6.61
N LYS A 192 -4.36 6.41 -7.28
CA LYS A 192 -5.44 6.78 -8.20
C LYS A 192 -6.53 7.58 -7.50
N THR A 193 -6.86 7.22 -6.27
CA THR A 193 -7.84 7.95 -5.45
C THR A 193 -7.35 9.36 -5.15
N VAL A 194 -6.10 9.51 -4.70
CA VAL A 194 -5.53 10.82 -4.36
C VAL A 194 -5.34 11.70 -5.60
N GLN A 195 -4.91 11.14 -6.73
CA GLN A 195 -4.84 11.86 -8.01
C GLN A 195 -6.22 12.37 -8.46
N LYS A 196 -7.28 11.56 -8.31
CA LYS A 196 -8.65 12.01 -8.60
C LYS A 196 -9.07 13.14 -7.66
N GLN A 197 -8.69 13.08 -6.39
CA GLN A 197 -8.95 14.18 -5.44
C GLN A 197 -8.17 15.45 -5.81
N ALA A 198 -6.90 15.32 -6.20
CA ALA A 198 -6.07 16.42 -6.67
C ALA A 198 -6.71 17.09 -7.90
N ALA A 199 -7.11 16.30 -8.90
CA ALA A 199 -7.79 16.80 -10.09
C ALA A 199 -9.10 17.52 -9.74
N ARG A 200 -9.91 16.95 -8.83
CA ARG A 200 -11.13 17.62 -8.33
C ARG A 200 -10.82 18.92 -7.58
N ARG A 201 -9.72 19.00 -6.83
CA ARG A 201 -9.28 20.24 -6.18
C ARG A 201 -8.79 21.26 -7.20
N LYS A 202 -8.02 20.88 -8.21
CA LYS A 202 -7.61 21.76 -9.33
C LYS A 202 -8.83 22.29 -10.11
N LEU A 203 -9.90 21.49 -10.24
CA LEU A 203 -11.20 21.94 -10.79
C LEU A 203 -12.02 22.80 -9.81
N LYS A 204 -11.79 22.68 -8.51
CA LYS A 204 -12.50 23.42 -7.44
C LYS A 204 -11.76 24.65 -6.96
N THR A 205 -10.47 24.84 -7.27
CA THR A 205 -9.77 26.13 -7.13
C THR A 205 -10.50 27.09 -8.05
N PRO A 206 -11.38 27.95 -7.50
CA PRO A 206 -12.06 28.92 -8.31
C PRO A 206 -11.01 30.00 -8.51
N THR A 207 -10.54 30.22 -9.74
CA THR A 207 -10.66 31.62 -10.17
C THR A 207 -12.14 31.92 -9.95
N PRO A 208 -12.53 32.83 -9.04
CA PRO A 208 -13.93 33.04 -8.73
C PRO A 208 -14.64 33.31 -10.05
N SER A 209 -15.36 32.31 -10.57
CA SER A 209 -16.09 32.47 -11.81
C SER A 209 -17.21 33.40 -11.44
N LYS A 210 -16.97 34.69 -11.66
CA LYS A 210 -17.95 35.75 -11.43
C LYS A 210 -19.21 35.28 -12.14
N ASN A 211 -20.27 35.02 -11.36
CA ASN A 211 -21.53 34.60 -11.94
C ASN A 211 -22.09 35.82 -12.68
N TRP A 212 -21.93 35.83 -14.00
CA TRP A 212 -22.32 36.94 -14.84
C TRP A 212 -23.83 37.04 -15.01
N LEU A 213 -24.57 35.98 -14.67
CA LEU A 213 -26.03 35.96 -14.68
C LEU A 213 -26.62 36.78 -13.54
N THR A 214 -25.94 36.87 -12.40
CA THR A 214 -26.38 37.61 -11.21
C THR A 214 -25.56 38.88 -10.95
N SER A 215 -24.67 39.23 -11.89
CA SER A 215 -23.80 40.40 -11.73
C SER A 215 -24.57 41.70 -11.92
N ARG A 216 -24.39 42.65 -10.99
CA ARG A 216 -24.88 44.04 -11.14
C ARG A 216 -24.06 44.86 -12.15
N LYS A 217 -22.95 44.31 -12.67
CA LYS A 217 -22.10 44.97 -13.66
C LYS A 217 -22.79 44.94 -15.03
N GLY A 218 -23.13 46.12 -15.55
CA GLY A 218 -23.76 46.27 -16.86
C GLY A 218 -22.88 45.77 -18.02
N ASN A 219 -23.50 45.28 -19.09
CA ASN A 219 -22.81 44.66 -20.23
C ASN A 219 -21.79 45.58 -20.92
N SER A 220 -22.06 46.88 -20.98
CA SER A 220 -21.16 47.89 -21.56
C SER A 220 -19.84 48.02 -20.82
N ARG A 221 -19.79 47.60 -19.55
CA ARG A 221 -18.60 47.67 -18.69
C ARG A 221 -17.80 46.37 -18.68
N LEU A 222 -18.24 45.34 -19.40
CA LEU A 222 -17.55 44.05 -19.47
C LEU A 222 -16.38 44.12 -20.46
N THR A 223 -15.23 43.56 -20.09
CA THR A 223 -14.14 43.30 -21.04
C THR A 223 -14.53 42.17 -22.00
N ASP A 224 -13.81 42.00 -23.10
CA ASP A 224 -14.15 40.95 -24.07
C ASP A 224 -14.00 39.54 -23.51
N SER A 225 -13.02 39.30 -22.63
CA SER A 225 -12.90 38.03 -21.90
C SER A 225 -14.09 37.78 -20.97
N GLU A 226 -14.58 38.82 -20.28
CA GLU A 226 -15.76 38.75 -19.42
C GLU A 226 -17.05 38.49 -20.24
N LYS A 227 -17.16 39.09 -21.44
CA LYS A 227 -18.28 38.84 -22.37
C LYS A 227 -18.30 37.39 -22.85
N VAL A 228 -17.14 36.83 -23.24
CA VAL A 228 -17.04 35.43 -23.67
C VAL A 228 -17.49 34.47 -22.57
N GLU A 229 -17.06 34.72 -21.33
CA GLU A 229 -17.46 33.89 -20.19
C GLU A 229 -18.95 34.05 -19.86
N LYS A 230 -19.50 35.28 -19.95
CA LYS A 230 -20.94 35.52 -19.80
C LYS A 230 -21.77 34.79 -20.87
N ILE A 231 -21.32 34.80 -22.13
CA ILE A 231 -21.98 34.09 -23.23
C ILE A 231 -21.96 32.58 -22.98
N LYS A 232 -20.84 32.03 -22.49
CA LYS A 232 -20.72 30.61 -22.13
C LYS A 232 -21.71 30.23 -21.03
N GLN A 233 -21.84 31.07 -20.00
CA GLN A 233 -22.83 30.88 -18.92
C GLN A 233 -24.27 30.97 -19.45
N LEU A 234 -24.58 31.93 -20.32
CA LEU A 234 -25.90 32.08 -20.95
C LEU A 234 -26.26 30.89 -21.84
N LYS A 235 -25.33 30.39 -22.66
CA LYS A 235 -25.55 29.20 -23.50
C LYS A 235 -25.89 27.97 -22.65
N LYS A 236 -25.16 27.78 -21.55
CA LYS A 236 -25.42 26.68 -20.60
C LYS A 236 -26.79 26.84 -19.93
N TYR A 237 -27.13 28.04 -19.48
CA TYR A 237 -28.42 28.33 -18.86
C TYR A 237 -29.58 28.09 -19.85
N ASN A 238 -29.43 28.54 -21.10
CA ASN A 238 -30.43 28.33 -22.14
C ASN A 238 -30.63 26.83 -22.45
N SER A 239 -29.55 26.06 -22.58
CA SER A 239 -29.63 24.60 -22.78
C SER A 239 -30.39 23.88 -21.65
N ASN A 240 -30.15 24.30 -20.40
CA ASN A 240 -30.88 23.77 -19.25
C ASN A 240 -32.38 24.12 -19.30
N LEU A 241 -32.72 25.37 -19.65
CA LEU A 241 -34.11 25.80 -19.79
C LEU A 241 -34.82 25.03 -20.92
N VAL A 242 -34.19 24.86 -22.07
CA VAL A 242 -34.72 24.06 -23.19
C VAL A 242 -35.02 22.64 -22.74
N SER A 243 -34.10 22.02 -21.99
CA SER A 243 -34.29 20.68 -21.44
C SER A 243 -35.45 20.61 -20.44
N GLN A 244 -35.59 21.62 -19.57
CA GLN A 244 -36.70 21.70 -18.61
C GLN A 244 -38.05 21.88 -19.31
N VAL A 245 -38.11 22.76 -20.32
CA VAL A 245 -39.32 22.96 -21.14
C VAL A 245 -39.70 21.66 -21.84
N ALA A 246 -38.73 20.94 -22.43
CA ALA A 246 -39.00 19.65 -23.07
C ALA A 246 -39.54 18.62 -22.05
N ALA A 247 -38.97 18.57 -20.84
CA ALA A 247 -39.45 17.70 -19.79
C ALA A 247 -40.88 18.06 -19.31
N LEU A 248 -41.17 19.34 -19.16
CA LEU A 248 -42.50 19.83 -18.76
C LEU A 248 -43.53 19.55 -19.86
N LYS A 249 -43.20 19.78 -21.14
CA LYS A 249 -44.06 19.41 -22.27
C LYS A 249 -44.43 17.93 -22.25
N LYS A 250 -43.44 17.04 -22.05
CA LYS A 250 -43.70 15.60 -21.91
C LYS A 250 -44.60 15.27 -20.72
N LYS A 251 -44.48 15.99 -19.59
CA LYS A 251 -45.37 15.79 -18.44
C LYS A 251 -46.79 16.21 -18.76
N VAL A 252 -46.97 17.37 -19.40
CA VAL A 252 -48.29 17.86 -19.83
C VAL A 252 -48.94 16.89 -20.81
N GLU A 253 -48.21 16.42 -21.84
CA GLU A 253 -48.71 15.41 -22.78
C GLU A 253 -49.12 14.11 -22.09
N LYS A 254 -48.34 13.67 -21.09
CA LYS A 254 -48.66 12.47 -20.31
C LYS A 254 -49.95 12.68 -19.49
N SER A 255 -50.12 13.84 -18.86
CA SER A 255 -51.34 14.18 -18.11
C SER A 255 -52.57 14.30 -19.02
N ILE A 256 -52.42 14.88 -20.21
CA ILE A 256 -53.49 14.92 -21.23
C ILE A 256 -53.89 13.50 -21.65
N ARG A 257 -52.93 12.58 -21.79
CA ARG A 257 -53.22 11.19 -22.15
C ARG A 257 -53.82 10.36 -21.02
N SER A 258 -53.48 10.63 -19.76
CA SER A 258 -53.98 9.86 -18.61
C SER A 258 -55.35 10.34 -18.13
N ASP A 259 -55.58 11.65 -18.11
CA ASP A 259 -56.74 12.27 -17.45
C ASP A 259 -57.51 13.23 -18.38
N GLY A 260 -57.10 13.36 -19.64
CA GLY A 260 -57.75 14.24 -20.60
C GLY A 260 -59.07 13.67 -21.11
N VAL A 261 -60.16 14.39 -20.87
CA VAL A 261 -61.45 14.16 -21.55
C VAL A 261 -61.33 14.69 -22.98
N SER A 262 -61.42 13.81 -23.98
CA SER A 262 -61.57 14.23 -25.38
C SER A 262 -62.95 14.85 -25.58
N LEU A 263 -63.01 16.18 -25.75
CA LEU A 263 -64.21 16.84 -26.23
C LEU A 263 -64.34 16.52 -27.71
N SER A 264 -65.17 15.53 -28.05
CA SER A 264 -65.58 15.29 -29.43
C SER A 264 -66.40 16.49 -29.91
N GLU A 265 -65.86 17.24 -30.87
CA GLU A 265 -66.67 18.10 -31.73
C GLU A 265 -67.57 17.19 -32.57
N ASN A 266 -68.86 17.10 -32.24
CA ASN A 266 -69.88 16.75 -33.23
C ASN A 266 -71.27 17.26 -32.81
N ASN A 267 -71.68 18.29 -33.55
CA ASN A 267 -72.99 18.55 -34.15
C ASN A 267 -74.26 18.46 -33.28
N SER A 268 -75.03 19.55 -33.29
CA SER A 268 -76.34 19.69 -33.98
C SER A 268 -76.89 21.09 -33.64
N LYS A 269 -77.23 21.96 -34.61
CA LYS A 269 -78.53 21.94 -35.30
C LYS A 269 -79.66 21.67 -34.30
N ASP A 270 -80.25 22.73 -33.78
CA ASP A 270 -81.69 22.87 -33.49
C ASP A 270 -81.87 23.96 -32.44
N MET A 271 -82.11 25.19 -32.90
CA MET A 271 -83.12 26.10 -32.35
C MET A 271 -83.48 27.06 -33.49
N VAL A 272 -84.48 26.64 -34.27
CA VAL A 272 -85.39 27.53 -34.99
C VAL A 272 -86.21 28.28 -33.96
#